data_AF-A0A6N7WUP1-F1
#
_entry.id   AF-A0A6N7WUP1-F1
#
_cell.length_a   1.000
_cell.length_b   1.000
_cell.length_c   1.000
_cell.angle_alpha   90.00
_cell.angle_beta   90.00
_cell.angle_gamma   90.00
#
_symmetry.space_group_name_H-M   'P 1'
#
loop_
_entity.id
_entity.type
_entity.pdbx_description
1 polymer ?
#
loop_
_entity_poly.entity_id
_entity_poly.type
_entity_poly.pdbx_seq_one_letter_code
_entity_poly.pdbx_strand_id
1 'polypeptide(L)'
;MVFNPGLKIGQILKNTDIVDTFKCGNMGGMRRSKTTNTLVIVSDYTKGIYHDKWIGGILHYTGMGKLGDQDINWAQNRTLAECGYNGVDVHLFEVMDAGEYVYCGKIELVNRPYMEIQPGDNGENRKVWMFPIRPVPDNDVKKPPMFVFKDMEDYKTRGKDADAEYAKTVAAKKKRSCKTSTPIIPVIHKPEPKPQVVIPRDIVGKQVKHKAFGTGKITRIDGTTIAVAFDTVGVKKMGYEFCMEKKLIEFI
;
A
#
# COMPACT_ATOMS: atom_id res chain seq x y z
N MET A 1 27.54 3.56 12.40
CA MET A 1 27.07 2.38 13.16
C MET A 1 26.05 1.64 12.30
N VAL A 2 26.15 0.31 12.20
CA VAL A 2 25.17 -0.51 11.47
C VAL A 2 23.87 -0.50 12.27
N PHE A 3 22.75 -0.16 11.63
CA PHE A 3 21.45 -0.15 12.28
C PHE A 3 21.03 -1.58 12.64
N ASN A 4 20.58 -1.78 13.88
CA ASN A 4 20.04 -3.05 14.34
C ASN A 4 18.59 -2.84 14.80
N PRO A 5 17.60 -3.45 14.14
CA PRO A 5 16.19 -3.26 14.49
C PRO A 5 15.76 -4.04 15.75
N GLY A 6 16.59 -4.94 16.29
CA GLY A 6 16.23 -5.77 17.46
C GLY A 6 15.12 -6.79 17.19
N LEU A 7 14.79 -7.04 15.92
CA LEU A 7 13.73 -7.96 15.50
C LEU A 7 14.26 -9.37 15.28
N LYS A 8 13.42 -10.36 15.58
CA LYS A 8 13.70 -11.78 15.32
C LYS A 8 13.05 -12.23 14.02
N ILE A 9 13.74 -13.06 13.24
CA ILE A 9 13.14 -13.69 12.05
C ILE A 9 11.88 -14.46 12.48
N GLY A 10 10.80 -14.31 11.72
CA GLY A 10 9.48 -14.87 12.03
C GLY A 10 8.65 -14.04 13.02
N GLN A 11 9.21 -12.95 13.58
CA GLN A 11 8.43 -12.05 14.43
C GLN A 11 7.30 -11.39 13.62
N ILE A 12 6.11 -11.37 14.21
CA ILE A 12 4.92 -10.71 13.66
C ILE A 12 4.84 -9.30 14.24
N LEU A 13 4.70 -8.30 13.38
CA LEU A 13 4.61 -6.89 13.74
C LEU A 13 3.36 -6.24 13.16
N LYS A 14 2.94 -5.12 13.77
CA LYS A 14 2.01 -4.18 13.16
C LYS A 14 2.76 -3.16 12.32
N ASN A 15 2.03 -2.49 11.43
CA ASN A 15 2.57 -1.41 10.60
C ASN A 15 3.19 -0.27 11.43
N THR A 16 2.61 0.05 12.59
CA THR A 16 3.12 1.06 13.52
C THR A 16 4.50 0.69 14.05
N ASP A 17 4.71 -0.57 14.42
CA ASP A 17 5.98 -1.05 14.96
C ASP A 17 7.11 -0.93 13.93
N ILE A 18 6.80 -1.19 12.65
CA ILE A 18 7.75 -1.01 11.54
C ILE A 18 8.11 0.47 11.37
N VAL A 19 7.11 1.35 11.36
CA VAL A 19 7.33 2.80 11.23
C VAL A 19 8.19 3.31 12.40
N ASP A 20 7.89 2.89 13.62
CA ASP A 20 8.60 3.32 14.81
C ASP A 20 10.02 2.75 14.88
N THR A 21 10.22 1.51 14.46
CA THR A 21 11.55 0.85 14.47
C THR A 21 12.45 1.41 13.38
N PHE A 22 11.96 1.47 12.13
CA PHE A 22 12.78 1.84 10.96
C PHE A 22 12.75 3.33 10.65
N LYS A 23 11.82 4.10 11.22
CA LYS A 23 11.60 5.53 10.90
C LYS A 23 11.29 5.77 9.43
N CYS A 24 10.64 4.82 8.77
CA CYS A 24 10.25 4.88 7.36
C CYS A 24 8.80 5.37 7.18
N GLY A 25 8.36 5.56 5.94
CA GLY A 25 6.95 5.84 5.64
C GLY A 25 6.00 4.72 6.09
N ASN A 26 4.71 5.03 6.21
CA ASN A 26 3.68 4.12 6.72
C ASN A 26 2.95 3.31 5.65
N MET A 27 3.22 3.56 4.37
CA MET A 27 2.52 2.96 3.22
C MET A 27 3.49 2.62 2.09
N GLY A 28 3.03 1.77 1.16
CA GLY A 28 3.81 1.30 0.02
C GLY A 28 4.55 -0.01 0.29
N GLY A 29 5.01 -0.64 -0.79
CA GLY A 29 5.84 -1.85 -0.75
C GLY A 29 7.29 -1.53 -0.39
N MET A 30 7.86 -0.46 -0.94
CA MET A 30 9.23 0.00 -0.66
C MET A 30 9.22 1.27 0.19
N ARG A 31 9.88 1.25 1.35
CA ARG A 31 9.83 2.32 2.36
C ARG A 31 11.25 2.67 2.81
N ARG A 32 11.82 3.70 2.21
CA ARG A 32 13.17 4.18 2.51
C ARG A 32 13.18 5.03 3.77
N SER A 33 14.14 4.77 4.66
CA SER A 33 14.46 5.64 5.80
C SER A 33 15.89 6.16 5.68
N LYS A 34 16.05 7.48 5.61
CA LYS A 34 17.38 8.10 5.68
C LYS A 34 17.94 8.09 7.11
N THR A 35 17.06 8.12 8.12
CA THR A 35 17.44 8.15 9.54
C THR A 35 18.15 6.89 9.99
N THR A 36 17.62 5.72 9.63
CA THR A 36 18.23 4.42 9.97
C THR A 36 19.11 3.88 8.86
N ASN A 37 19.21 4.62 7.74
CA ASN A 37 19.87 4.19 6.52
C ASN A 37 19.43 2.80 6.02
N THR A 38 18.14 2.48 6.15
CA THR A 38 17.55 1.22 5.66
C THR A 38 16.47 1.40 4.59
N LEU A 39 16.20 0.35 3.82
CA LEU A 39 15.04 0.21 2.96
C LEU A 39 14.19 -0.96 3.47
N VAL A 40 12.96 -0.70 3.87
CA VAL A 40 11.99 -1.76 4.18
C VAL A 40 11.25 -2.12 2.90
N ILE A 41 11.25 -3.40 2.54
CA ILE A 41 10.42 -3.95 1.47
C ILE A 41 9.33 -4.85 2.06
N VAL A 42 8.13 -4.73 1.54
CA VAL A 42 6.95 -5.47 1.97
C VAL A 42 6.37 -6.19 0.76
N SER A 43 6.33 -7.52 0.83
CA SER A 43 5.55 -8.34 -0.10
C SER A 43 4.20 -8.66 0.55
N ASP A 44 3.14 -8.12 -0.02
CA ASP A 44 1.79 -8.15 0.56
C ASP A 44 0.83 -8.97 -0.28
N TYR A 45 0.67 -10.24 0.10
CA TYR A 45 -0.20 -11.22 -0.54
C TYR A 45 -1.66 -11.09 -0.07
N THR A 46 -2.06 -9.96 0.51
CA THR A 46 -3.46 -9.61 0.75
C THR A 46 -3.97 -8.60 -0.29
N LYS A 47 -3.05 -7.98 -1.03
CA LYS A 47 -3.35 -6.99 -2.05
C LYS A 47 -3.26 -7.64 -3.43
N GLY A 48 -4.44 -7.83 -4.03
CA GLY A 48 -4.68 -8.49 -5.33
C GLY A 48 -4.00 -7.94 -6.59
N ILE A 49 -2.93 -7.15 -6.45
CA ILE A 49 -2.27 -6.42 -7.53
C ILE A 49 -0.78 -6.72 -7.65
N TYR A 50 -0.22 -7.57 -6.76
CA TYR A 50 1.21 -7.85 -6.75
C TYR A 50 1.46 -9.33 -7.05
N HIS A 51 2.37 -9.58 -7.99
CA HIS A 51 2.77 -10.90 -8.47
C HIS A 51 4.17 -11.27 -7.98
N ASP A 52 4.47 -10.89 -6.75
CA ASP A 52 5.68 -11.34 -6.08
C ASP A 52 5.60 -12.86 -5.94
N LYS A 53 6.68 -13.55 -6.30
CA LYS A 53 6.69 -15.01 -6.40
C LYS A 53 8.00 -15.59 -5.91
N TRP A 54 7.90 -16.66 -5.14
CA TRP A 54 9.02 -17.47 -4.72
C TRP A 54 9.28 -18.53 -5.78
N ILE A 55 10.49 -18.56 -6.35
CA ILE A 55 10.90 -19.54 -7.35
C ILE A 55 12.23 -20.12 -6.88
N GLY A 56 12.26 -21.41 -6.56
CA GLY A 56 13.49 -22.09 -6.13
C GLY A 56 14.16 -21.45 -4.90
N GLY A 57 13.36 -20.92 -3.97
CA GLY A 57 13.87 -20.24 -2.77
C GLY A 57 14.34 -18.79 -2.99
N ILE A 58 14.09 -18.22 -4.17
CA ILE A 58 14.36 -16.79 -4.47
C ILE A 58 13.02 -16.07 -4.59
N LEU A 59 12.87 -14.94 -3.91
CA LEU A 59 11.72 -14.06 -4.09
C LEU A 59 11.97 -13.13 -5.27
N HIS A 60 11.12 -13.20 -6.28
CA HIS A 60 11.09 -12.27 -7.40
C HIS A 60 10.16 -11.12 -7.01
N TYR A 61 10.73 -10.08 -6.42
CA TYR A 61 10.00 -8.92 -5.91
C TYR A 61 9.70 -7.90 -7.01
N THR A 62 8.47 -7.41 -7.08
CA THR A 62 8.06 -6.43 -8.09
C THR A 62 8.48 -5.02 -7.69
N GLY A 63 9.09 -4.29 -8.63
CA GLY A 63 9.52 -2.90 -8.46
C GLY A 63 8.38 -1.94 -8.13
N MET A 64 8.73 -0.74 -7.65
CA MET A 64 7.77 0.33 -7.41
C MET A 64 7.36 1.08 -8.69
N GLY A 65 6.17 1.69 -8.64
CA GLY A 65 5.54 2.37 -9.77
C GLY A 65 4.40 1.50 -10.32
N LYS A 66 3.16 2.00 -10.29
CA LYS A 66 1.96 1.20 -10.56
C LYS A 66 1.29 1.45 -11.91
N LEU A 67 1.69 2.55 -12.56
CA LEU A 67 1.15 3.02 -13.82
C LEU A 67 2.31 3.24 -14.78
N GLY A 68 2.13 2.79 -16.03
CA GLY A 68 3.17 2.84 -17.05
C GLY A 68 4.37 1.92 -16.78
N ASP A 69 5.29 1.94 -17.74
CA ASP A 69 6.54 1.19 -17.67
C ASP A 69 7.42 1.71 -16.51
N GLN A 70 7.98 0.80 -15.72
CA GLN A 70 8.86 1.15 -14.63
C GLN A 70 10.25 1.54 -15.11
N ASP A 71 10.84 2.51 -14.43
CA ASP A 71 12.25 2.87 -14.56
C ASP A 71 13.03 2.31 -13.34
N ILE A 72 14.12 1.59 -13.63
CA ILE A 72 15.01 1.02 -12.61
C ILE A 72 15.73 2.10 -11.82
N ASN A 73 15.98 3.27 -12.43
CA ASN A 73 16.67 4.38 -11.80
C ASN A 73 15.73 5.30 -11.00
N TRP A 74 14.42 5.04 -11.05
CA TRP A 74 13.43 5.87 -10.40
C TRP A 74 13.22 5.47 -8.93
N ALA A 75 13.30 6.48 -8.05
CA ALA A 75 13.01 6.38 -6.62
C ALA A 75 13.73 5.18 -5.94
N GLN A 76 12.97 4.25 -5.33
CA GLN A 76 13.54 3.15 -4.55
C GLN A 76 13.91 1.93 -5.38
N ASN A 77 13.49 1.86 -6.65
CA ASN A 77 14.01 0.84 -7.57
C ASN A 77 15.53 0.95 -7.67
N ARG A 78 16.05 2.18 -7.75
CA ARG A 78 17.50 2.43 -7.79
C ARG A 78 18.17 1.93 -6.51
N THR A 79 17.62 2.29 -5.35
CA THR A 79 18.15 1.86 -4.05
C THR A 79 18.20 0.33 -3.93
N LEU A 80 17.18 -0.37 -4.43
CA LEU A 80 17.14 -1.83 -4.40
C LEU A 80 18.07 -2.47 -5.44
N ALA A 81 18.15 -1.91 -6.65
CA ALA A 81 19.06 -2.36 -7.71
C ALA A 81 20.53 -2.24 -7.31
N GLU A 82 20.84 -1.24 -6.48
CA GLU A 82 22.18 -0.96 -5.98
C GLU A 82 22.46 -1.55 -4.58
N CYS A 83 21.57 -2.42 -4.06
CA CYS A 83 21.75 -2.99 -2.74
C CYS A 83 23.00 -3.90 -2.71
N GLY A 84 23.70 -3.90 -1.57
CA GLY A 84 24.99 -4.57 -1.40
C GLY A 84 26.23 -3.67 -1.62
N TYR A 85 26.10 -2.55 -2.34
CA TYR A 85 27.22 -1.61 -2.54
C TYR A 85 26.88 -0.13 -2.32
N ASN A 86 25.59 0.25 -2.27
CA ASN A 86 25.18 1.61 -1.92
C ASN A 86 25.15 1.90 -0.40
N GLY A 87 25.53 0.93 0.44
CA GLY A 87 25.55 1.05 1.89
C GLY A 87 24.18 1.09 2.57
N VAL A 88 23.09 0.76 1.85
CA VAL A 88 21.74 0.70 2.39
C VAL A 88 21.37 -0.74 2.74
N ASP A 89 21.05 -0.98 4.01
CA ASP A 89 20.52 -2.27 4.45
C ASP A 89 19.06 -2.44 4.00
N VAL A 90 18.74 -3.56 3.38
CA VAL A 90 17.37 -3.87 2.93
C VAL A 90 16.76 -4.96 3.80
N HIS A 91 15.56 -4.72 4.31
CA HIS A 91 14.83 -5.61 5.22
C HIS A 91 13.50 -6.06 4.61
N LEU A 92 13.24 -7.37 4.61
CA LEU A 92 12.03 -7.96 4.05
C LEU A 92 10.98 -8.24 5.11
N PHE A 93 9.75 -7.85 4.81
CA PHE A 93 8.55 -8.27 5.51
C PHE A 93 7.59 -8.90 4.51
N GLU A 94 6.91 -9.96 4.93
CA GLU A 94 5.86 -10.59 4.16
C GLU A 94 4.54 -10.54 4.92
N VAL A 95 3.43 -10.34 4.21
CA VAL A 95 2.09 -10.22 4.78
C VAL A 95 1.18 -11.26 4.15
N MET A 96 0.83 -12.32 4.90
CA MET A 96 -0.18 -13.31 4.49
C MET A 96 -1.57 -12.93 4.96
N ASP A 97 -1.65 -12.32 6.15
CA ASP A 97 -2.88 -11.90 6.80
C ASP A 97 -2.84 -10.38 7.02
N ALA A 98 -3.96 -9.70 6.73
CA ALA A 98 -3.98 -8.25 6.62
C ALA A 98 -3.63 -7.59 7.97
N GLY A 99 -2.52 -6.85 7.99
CA GLY A 99 -2.03 -6.17 9.20
C GLY A 99 -0.97 -6.94 9.98
N GLU A 100 -0.66 -8.18 9.59
CA GLU A 100 0.37 -9.02 10.20
C GLU A 100 1.61 -9.05 9.31
N TYR A 101 2.65 -8.31 9.72
CA TYR A 101 3.90 -8.20 8.97
C TYR A 101 4.94 -9.14 9.59
N VAL A 102 5.28 -10.21 8.88
CA VAL A 102 6.26 -11.19 9.34
C VAL A 102 7.65 -10.76 8.90
N TYR A 103 8.56 -10.52 9.84
CA TYR A 103 9.93 -10.14 9.54
C TYR A 103 10.74 -11.33 9.01
N CYS A 104 11.29 -11.20 7.81
CA CYS A 104 12.05 -12.26 7.14
C CYS A 104 13.58 -12.08 7.22
N GLY A 105 14.07 -10.98 7.79
CA GLY A 105 15.50 -10.68 7.88
C GLY A 105 15.98 -9.62 6.88
N LYS A 106 17.30 -9.43 6.86
CA LYS A 106 17.97 -8.67 5.79
C LYS A 106 17.93 -9.47 4.50
N ILE A 107 18.02 -8.81 3.36
CA ILE A 107 18.10 -9.49 2.07
C ILE A 107 19.39 -9.15 1.33
N GLU A 108 19.68 -9.97 0.34
CA GLU A 108 20.62 -9.65 -0.74
C GLU A 108 19.96 -9.87 -2.10
N LEU A 109 20.50 -9.19 -3.11
CA LEU A 109 20.13 -9.38 -4.51
C LEU A 109 20.93 -10.56 -5.08
N VAL A 110 20.24 -11.64 -5.45
CA VAL A 110 20.88 -12.89 -5.88
C VAL A 110 21.20 -12.92 -7.37
N ASN A 111 20.50 -12.10 -8.17
CA ASN A 111 20.72 -12.00 -9.61
C ASN A 111 20.35 -10.60 -10.12
N ARG A 112 20.76 -10.28 -11.35
CA ARG A 112 20.45 -8.99 -11.99
C ARG A 112 18.93 -8.81 -12.10
N PRO A 113 18.40 -7.61 -11.78
CA PRO A 113 17.00 -7.30 -12.02
C PRO A 113 16.67 -7.45 -13.51
N TYR A 114 15.46 -7.89 -13.82
CA TYR A 114 15.00 -8.12 -15.19
C TYR A 114 13.58 -7.58 -15.39
N MET A 115 13.14 -7.44 -16.64
CA MET A 115 11.80 -6.93 -16.93
C MET A 115 10.80 -8.04 -17.20
N GLU A 116 9.56 -7.82 -16.75
CA GLU A 116 8.40 -8.67 -17.05
C GLU A 116 7.22 -7.79 -17.46
N ILE A 117 6.23 -8.36 -18.16
CA ILE A 117 4.97 -7.67 -18.48
C ILE A 117 3.93 -8.08 -17.44
N GLN A 118 3.39 -7.11 -16.71
CA GLN A 118 2.32 -7.32 -15.73
C GLN A 118 1.24 -6.25 -15.89
N PRO A 119 -0.02 -6.54 -15.51
CA PRO A 119 -1.06 -5.52 -15.48
C PRO A 119 -0.75 -4.44 -14.42
N GLY A 120 -0.98 -3.17 -14.77
CA GLY A 120 -0.97 -2.06 -13.83
C GLY A 120 -2.26 -1.95 -13.03
N ASP A 121 -2.34 -0.91 -12.18
CA ASP A 121 -3.57 -0.62 -11.41
C ASP A 121 -4.79 -0.32 -12.31
N ASN A 122 -4.56 0.08 -13.57
CA ASN A 122 -5.60 0.30 -14.58
C ASN A 122 -5.96 -0.97 -15.38
N GLY A 123 -5.31 -2.10 -15.11
CA GLY A 123 -5.48 -3.37 -15.84
C GLY A 123 -4.73 -3.44 -17.17
N GLU A 124 -4.00 -2.40 -17.55
CA GLU A 124 -3.21 -2.40 -18.78
C GLU A 124 -1.82 -3.01 -18.55
N ASN A 125 -1.35 -3.79 -19.51
CA ASN A 125 -0.01 -4.37 -19.48
C ASN A 125 1.06 -3.29 -19.53
N ARG A 126 2.06 -3.41 -18.65
CA ARG A 126 3.23 -2.53 -18.58
C ARG A 126 4.48 -3.32 -18.23
N LYS A 127 5.64 -2.76 -18.54
CA LYS A 127 6.93 -3.33 -18.11
C LYS A 127 7.17 -3.03 -16.63
N VAL A 128 7.46 -4.08 -15.88
CA VAL A 128 7.85 -3.99 -14.47
C VAL A 128 9.25 -4.56 -14.28
N TRP A 129 9.99 -4.02 -13.33
CA TRP A 129 11.27 -4.56 -12.91
C TRP A 129 11.05 -5.59 -11.81
N MET A 130 11.61 -6.78 -12.01
CA MET A 130 11.64 -7.87 -11.05
C MET A 130 13.01 -7.92 -10.39
N PHE A 131 13.04 -7.99 -9.07
CA PHE A 131 14.24 -8.03 -8.24
C PHE A 131 14.36 -9.41 -7.59
N PRO A 132 15.29 -10.27 -8.07
CA PRO A 132 15.55 -11.57 -7.47
C PRO A 132 16.31 -11.38 -6.16
N ILE A 133 15.63 -11.58 -5.03
CA ILE A 133 16.20 -11.37 -3.69
C ILE A 133 16.04 -12.61 -2.82
N ARG A 134 16.92 -12.75 -1.82
CA ARG A 134 16.78 -13.77 -0.77
C ARG A 134 17.14 -13.23 0.61
N PRO A 135 16.49 -13.72 1.69
CA PRO A 135 16.91 -13.44 3.05
C PRO A 135 18.32 -13.94 3.36
N VAL A 136 19.02 -13.19 4.22
CA VAL A 136 20.32 -13.55 4.78
C VAL A 136 20.29 -13.34 6.30
N PRO A 137 20.42 -14.40 7.12
CA PRO A 137 20.54 -15.81 6.70
C PRO A 137 19.24 -16.31 6.05
N ASP A 138 19.38 -17.40 5.29
CA ASP A 138 18.23 -18.17 4.81
C ASP A 138 17.37 -18.64 6.00
N ASN A 139 16.06 -18.77 5.77
CA ASN A 139 15.11 -19.09 6.83
C ASN A 139 13.84 -19.79 6.32
N ASP A 140 13.13 -20.40 7.26
CA ASP A 140 11.91 -21.19 7.07
C ASP A 140 10.63 -20.40 7.38
N VAL A 141 10.68 -19.07 7.36
CA VAL A 141 9.50 -18.23 7.55
C VAL A 141 8.43 -18.65 6.55
N LYS A 142 7.23 -18.94 7.05
CA LYS A 142 6.11 -19.46 6.27
C LYS A 142 5.85 -18.59 5.04
N LYS A 143 5.96 -19.21 3.87
CA LYS A 143 5.67 -18.60 2.57
C LYS A 143 4.24 -18.93 2.12
N PRO A 144 3.61 -18.09 1.28
CA PRO A 144 2.28 -18.39 0.74
C PRO A 144 2.33 -19.54 -0.27
N PRO A 145 1.68 -20.69 0.00
CA PRO A 145 1.84 -21.89 -0.85
C PRO A 145 1.44 -21.69 -2.32
N MET A 146 0.51 -20.78 -2.61
CA MET A 146 0.07 -20.49 -3.98
C MET A 146 1.11 -19.73 -4.82
N PHE A 147 2.07 -19.05 -4.18
CA PHE A 147 3.10 -18.24 -4.86
C PHE A 147 4.51 -18.81 -4.66
N VAL A 148 4.61 -20.09 -4.28
CA VAL A 148 5.87 -20.82 -4.14
C VAL A 148 5.94 -21.85 -5.24
N PHE A 149 6.94 -21.71 -6.10
CA PHE A 149 7.24 -22.58 -7.22
C PHE A 149 8.60 -23.23 -7.02
N LYS A 150 8.73 -24.48 -7.45
CA LYS A 150 9.98 -25.23 -7.32
C LYS A 150 11.10 -24.62 -8.17
N ASP A 151 10.77 -24.25 -9.40
CA ASP A 151 11.69 -23.71 -10.39
C ASP A 151 10.93 -22.89 -11.46
N MET A 152 11.67 -22.32 -12.41
CA MET A 152 11.08 -21.50 -13.48
C MET A 152 10.18 -22.29 -14.43
N GLU A 153 10.35 -23.59 -14.59
CA GLU A 153 9.47 -24.42 -15.44
C GLU A 153 8.14 -24.72 -14.73
N ASP A 154 8.18 -24.99 -13.43
CA ASP A 154 6.99 -25.07 -12.57
C ASP A 154 6.20 -23.75 -12.59
N TYR A 155 6.89 -22.61 -12.54
CA TYR A 155 6.25 -21.31 -12.69
C TYR A 155 5.61 -21.12 -14.09
N LYS A 156 6.29 -21.50 -15.18
CA LYS A 156 5.72 -21.36 -16.53
C LYS A 156 4.48 -22.22 -16.74
N THR A 157 4.42 -23.39 -16.09
CA THR A 157 3.30 -24.34 -16.22
C THR A 157 2.11 -23.98 -15.34
N ARG A 158 2.33 -23.60 -14.07
CA ARG A 158 1.26 -23.32 -13.10
C ARG A 158 1.03 -21.84 -12.76
N GLY A 159 2.00 -20.97 -13.05
CA GLY A 159 1.97 -19.57 -12.60
C GLY A 159 0.78 -18.77 -13.13
N LYS A 160 0.38 -19.01 -14.39
CA LYS A 160 -0.80 -18.36 -14.99
C LYS A 160 -2.10 -18.72 -14.26
N ASP A 161 -2.21 -19.97 -13.78
CA ASP A 161 -3.38 -20.42 -13.04
C ASP A 161 -3.37 -19.90 -11.61
N ALA A 162 -2.19 -19.78 -10.98
CA ALA A 162 -2.03 -19.24 -9.63
C ALA A 162 -2.51 -17.79 -9.53
N ASP A 163 -2.14 -16.94 -10.49
CA ASP A 163 -2.58 -15.53 -10.53
C ASP A 163 -4.10 -15.42 -10.73
N ALA A 164 -4.67 -16.24 -11.62
CA ALA A 164 -6.11 -16.26 -11.90
C ALA A 164 -6.92 -16.82 -10.71
N GLU A 165 -6.42 -17.86 -10.05
CA GLU A 165 -7.03 -18.48 -8.87
C GLU A 165 -6.98 -17.52 -7.68
N TYR A 166 -5.85 -16.84 -7.46
CA TYR A 166 -5.73 -15.83 -6.43
C TYR A 166 -6.68 -14.65 -6.66
N ALA A 167 -6.77 -14.12 -7.88
CA ALA A 167 -7.73 -13.07 -8.23
C ALA A 167 -9.19 -13.49 -7.90
N LYS A 168 -9.55 -14.75 -8.18
CA LYS A 168 -10.85 -15.32 -7.81
C LYS A 168 -11.03 -15.41 -6.29
N THR A 169 -10.02 -15.86 -5.53
CA THR A 169 -10.12 -15.97 -4.06
C THR A 169 -10.21 -14.60 -3.38
N VAL A 170 -9.47 -13.59 -3.84
CA VAL A 170 -9.56 -12.21 -3.34
C VAL A 170 -10.91 -11.59 -3.65
N ALA A 171 -11.41 -11.77 -4.89
CA ALA A 171 -12.75 -11.33 -5.27
C ALA A 171 -13.85 -12.05 -4.46
N ALA A 172 -13.68 -13.35 -4.19
CA ALA A 172 -14.59 -14.12 -3.35
C ALA A 172 -14.53 -13.71 -1.88
N LYS A 173 -13.35 -13.38 -1.32
CA LYS A 173 -13.19 -12.83 0.04
C LYS A 173 -13.85 -11.44 0.16
N LYS A 174 -13.70 -10.56 -0.84
CA LYS A 174 -14.45 -9.29 -0.93
C LYS A 174 -15.97 -9.49 -1.02
N LYS A 175 -16.43 -10.56 -1.69
CA LYS A 175 -17.87 -10.93 -1.76
C LYS A 175 -18.38 -11.59 -0.48
N ARG A 176 -17.57 -12.38 0.23
CA ARG A 176 -17.92 -13.05 1.50
C ARG A 176 -17.92 -12.08 2.69
N SER A 177 -17.04 -11.08 2.71
CA SER A 177 -17.18 -9.96 3.67
C SER A 177 -18.47 -9.16 3.44
N CYS A 178 -19.14 -9.37 2.30
CA CYS A 178 -20.44 -8.81 1.95
C CYS A 178 -21.60 -9.81 2.14
N LYS A 179 -21.33 -11.11 2.41
CA LYS A 179 -22.34 -12.17 2.53
C LYS A 179 -21.92 -13.27 3.54
N THR A 180 -21.92 -12.99 4.85
CA THR A 180 -22.21 -13.99 5.89
C THR A 180 -22.72 -13.30 7.15
N SER A 181 -23.81 -13.82 7.70
CA SER A 181 -24.62 -13.35 8.81
C SER A 181 -23.91 -13.33 10.17
N THR A 182 -24.33 -12.35 10.98
CA THR A 182 -24.09 -12.08 12.40
C THR A 182 -23.73 -13.25 13.32
N PRO A 183 -22.63 -13.16 14.08
CA PRO A 183 -22.54 -13.68 15.43
C PRO A 183 -22.97 -12.59 16.45
N ILE A 184 -23.81 -12.98 17.41
CA ILE A 184 -24.20 -12.18 18.56
C ILE A 184 -22.95 -11.95 19.43
N ILE A 185 -22.57 -10.69 19.63
CA ILE A 185 -21.56 -10.25 20.59
C ILE A 185 -22.27 -9.32 21.59
N PRO A 186 -22.04 -9.43 22.92
CA PRO A 186 -22.62 -8.53 23.90
C PRO A 186 -22.21 -7.07 23.65
N VAL A 187 -23.16 -6.19 23.89
CA VAL A 187 -23.19 -4.76 23.56
C VAL A 187 -21.93 -4.00 24.01
N ILE A 188 -21.14 -3.55 23.04
CA ILE A 188 -20.34 -2.32 23.12
C ILE A 188 -20.74 -1.48 21.91
N HIS A 189 -21.42 -0.36 22.17
CA HIS A 189 -21.97 0.53 21.14
C HIS A 189 -20.85 1.11 20.26
N LYS A 190 -20.77 0.64 19.01
CA LYS A 190 -20.00 1.25 17.94
C LYS A 190 -20.95 2.20 17.18
N PRO A 191 -20.59 3.48 16.92
CA PRO A 191 -21.48 4.39 16.22
C PRO A 191 -21.76 3.90 14.80
N GLU A 192 -23.02 3.93 14.39
CA GLU A 192 -23.50 3.53 13.06
C GLU A 192 -22.76 4.27 11.92
N PRO A 193 -22.60 3.63 10.74
CA PRO A 193 -22.07 4.32 9.57
C PRO A 193 -23.07 5.39 9.12
N LYS A 194 -22.67 6.67 9.24
CA LYS A 194 -23.47 7.77 8.73
C LYS A 194 -23.68 7.62 7.20
N PRO A 195 -24.88 7.96 6.70
CA PRO A 195 -25.20 7.89 5.28
C PRO A 195 -24.25 8.79 4.47
N GLN A 196 -23.79 8.31 3.31
CA GLN A 196 -22.99 9.11 2.38
C GLN A 196 -23.78 10.37 1.99
N VAL A 197 -23.33 11.51 2.49
CA VAL A 197 -23.96 12.80 2.23
C VAL A 197 -23.66 13.20 0.78
N VAL A 198 -24.64 13.01 -0.09
CA VAL A 198 -24.66 13.64 -1.42
C VAL A 198 -24.78 15.14 -1.19
N ILE A 199 -23.75 15.90 -1.58
CA ILE A 199 -23.79 17.36 -1.51
C ILE A 199 -24.96 17.85 -2.37
N PRO A 200 -25.96 18.57 -1.81
CA PRO A 200 -27.05 19.10 -2.60
C PRO A 200 -26.48 20.02 -3.68
N ARG A 201 -26.85 19.81 -4.95
CA ARG A 201 -26.35 20.63 -6.07
C ARG A 201 -26.74 22.11 -5.95
N ASP A 202 -27.65 22.41 -5.02
CA ASP A 202 -28.28 23.71 -4.79
C ASP A 202 -27.45 24.62 -3.85
N ILE A 203 -26.28 24.19 -3.39
CA ILE A 203 -25.39 25.01 -2.54
C ILE A 203 -24.40 25.85 -3.35
N VAL A 204 -24.23 25.58 -4.65
CA VAL A 204 -23.38 26.39 -5.52
C VAL A 204 -24.00 27.79 -5.63
N GLY A 205 -23.21 28.80 -5.27
CA GLY A 205 -23.64 30.19 -5.24
C GLY A 205 -24.11 30.71 -3.88
N LYS A 206 -24.24 29.85 -2.85
CA LYS A 206 -24.56 30.29 -1.48
C LYS A 206 -23.36 30.92 -0.78
N GLN A 207 -23.62 31.87 0.10
CA GLN A 207 -22.60 32.44 0.97
C GLN A 207 -22.40 31.56 2.19
N VAL A 208 -21.14 31.41 2.59
CA VAL A 208 -20.71 30.66 3.76
C VAL A 208 -19.71 31.46 4.56
N LYS A 209 -19.77 31.36 5.88
CA LYS A 209 -18.78 31.92 6.79
C LYS A 209 -17.90 30.80 7.31
N HIS A 210 -16.60 30.90 7.07
CA HIS A 210 -15.62 29.97 7.60
C HIS A 210 -14.94 30.52 8.85
N LYS A 211 -14.78 29.68 9.88
CA LYS A 211 -14.23 30.07 11.19
C LYS A 211 -12.85 30.75 11.12
N ALA A 212 -12.00 30.35 10.18
CA ALA A 212 -10.65 30.90 10.01
C ALA A 212 -10.48 31.81 8.77
N PHE A 213 -11.40 31.76 7.80
CA PHE A 213 -11.23 32.40 6.49
C PHE A 213 -12.29 33.47 6.19
N GLY A 214 -13.18 33.74 7.15
CA GLY A 214 -14.23 34.75 7.01
C GLY A 214 -15.32 34.32 6.03
N THR A 215 -16.03 35.30 5.47
CA THR A 215 -17.14 35.06 4.54
C THR A 215 -16.61 34.74 3.14
N GLY A 216 -17.29 33.83 2.45
CA GLY A 216 -16.97 33.42 1.09
C GLY A 216 -18.16 32.80 0.36
N LYS A 217 -18.08 32.69 -0.96
CA LYS A 217 -19.13 32.14 -1.82
C LYS A 217 -18.70 30.79 -2.39
N ILE A 218 -19.57 29.79 -2.34
CA ILE A 218 -19.30 28.49 -2.96
C ILE A 218 -19.37 28.64 -4.48
N THR A 219 -18.28 28.37 -5.19
CA THR A 219 -18.18 28.56 -6.64
C THR A 219 -18.35 27.26 -7.41
N ARG A 220 -17.91 26.12 -6.85
CA ARG A 220 -17.95 24.82 -7.54
C ARG A 220 -17.96 23.66 -6.55
N ILE A 221 -18.60 22.55 -6.93
CA ILE A 221 -18.52 21.27 -6.23
C ILE A 221 -17.74 20.29 -7.12
N ASP A 222 -16.67 19.70 -6.58
CA ASP A 222 -15.87 18.65 -7.22
C ASP A 222 -15.98 17.37 -6.36
N GLY A 223 -16.96 16.52 -6.66
CA GLY A 223 -17.20 15.26 -5.94
C GLY A 223 -17.59 15.47 -4.48
N THR A 224 -16.70 15.13 -3.54
CA THR A 224 -16.88 15.31 -2.08
C THR A 224 -16.29 16.63 -1.55
N THR A 225 -15.73 17.46 -2.43
CA THR A 225 -15.08 18.73 -2.08
C THR A 225 -15.84 19.92 -2.64
N ILE A 226 -15.88 21.03 -1.89
CA ILE A 226 -16.38 22.33 -2.34
C ILE A 226 -15.22 23.30 -2.55
N ALA A 227 -15.31 24.11 -3.60
CA ALA A 227 -14.47 25.27 -3.80
C ALA A 227 -15.23 26.51 -3.32
N VAL A 228 -14.63 27.23 -2.37
CA VAL A 228 -15.20 28.45 -1.78
C VAL A 228 -14.25 29.61 -2.06
N ALA A 229 -14.77 30.67 -2.66
CA ALA A 229 -14.07 31.94 -2.84
C ALA A 229 -14.29 32.80 -1.60
N PHE A 230 -13.28 32.95 -0.75
CA PHE A 230 -13.33 33.82 0.42
C PHE A 230 -12.86 35.23 0.09
N ASP A 231 -13.52 36.22 0.69
CA ASP A 231 -13.23 37.64 0.45
C ASP A 231 -11.82 38.04 0.91
N THR A 232 -11.25 37.30 1.88
CA THR A 232 -9.95 37.63 2.51
C THR A 232 -8.78 36.77 2.02
N VAL A 233 -9.02 35.54 1.55
CA VAL A 233 -7.94 34.56 1.25
C VAL A 233 -8.08 33.90 -0.13
N GLY A 234 -9.03 34.33 -0.95
CA GLY A 234 -9.26 33.80 -2.30
C GLY A 234 -9.89 32.41 -2.30
N VAL A 235 -9.73 31.69 -3.42
CA VAL A 235 -10.40 30.39 -3.63
C VAL A 235 -9.69 29.27 -2.88
N LYS A 236 -10.41 28.56 -2.01
CA LYS A 236 -9.94 27.38 -1.29
C LYS A 236 -10.84 26.18 -1.56
N LYS A 237 -10.20 25.03 -1.84
CA LYS A 237 -10.87 23.73 -1.92
C LYS A 237 -10.89 23.08 -0.54
N MET A 238 -12.05 22.59 -0.12
CA MET A 238 -12.24 21.96 1.18
C MET A 238 -13.23 20.80 1.09
N GLY A 239 -13.00 19.75 1.89
CA GLY A 239 -13.92 18.61 1.97
C GLY A 239 -15.22 19.02 2.62
N TYR A 240 -16.35 18.85 1.93
CA TYR A 240 -17.66 19.30 2.40
C TYR A 240 -18.05 18.63 3.72
N GLU A 241 -17.94 17.31 3.76
CA GLU A 241 -18.25 16.50 4.94
C GLU A 241 -17.37 16.90 6.13
N PHE A 242 -16.06 17.04 5.91
CA PHE A 242 -15.13 17.50 6.96
C PHE A 242 -15.49 18.90 7.48
N CYS A 243 -15.85 19.82 6.59
CA CYS A 243 -16.23 21.18 6.98
C CYS A 243 -17.56 21.22 7.75
N MET A 244 -18.54 20.39 7.38
CA MET A 244 -19.82 20.31 8.08
C MET A 244 -19.68 19.58 9.43
N GLU A 245 -18.95 18.47 9.49
CA GLU A 245 -18.73 17.70 10.73
C GLU A 245 -17.93 18.50 11.77
N LYS A 246 -16.93 19.26 11.33
CA LYS A 246 -16.11 20.11 12.21
C LYS A 246 -16.70 21.51 12.42
N LYS A 247 -17.90 21.79 11.89
CA LYS A 247 -18.56 23.11 11.93
C LYS A 247 -17.62 24.25 11.51
N LEU A 248 -16.85 24.00 10.45
CA LEU A 248 -15.89 24.96 9.92
C LEU A 248 -16.55 25.99 9.02
N ILE A 249 -17.67 25.64 8.39
CA ILE A 249 -18.48 26.52 7.54
C ILE A 249 -19.91 26.62 8.07
N GLU A 250 -20.48 27.82 8.03
CA GLU A 250 -21.89 28.10 8.30
C GLU A 250 -22.51 28.80 7.09
N PHE A 251 -23.69 28.38 6.65
CA PHE A 251 -24.41 29.04 5.56
C PHE A 251 -25.06 30.34 6.05
N ILE A 252 -24.91 31.42 5.28
CA ILE A 252 -25.56 32.72 5.49
C ILE A 252 -26.65 32.91 4.44
#